data_AF-A0A954WCL3-F1
#
_entry.id   AF-A0A954WCL3-F1
#
_cell.length_a   1.000
_cell.length_b   1.000
_cell.length_c   1.000
_cell.angle_alpha   90.00
_cell.angle_beta   90.00
_cell.angle_gamma   90.00
#
_symmetry.space_group_name_H-M   'P 1'
#
loop_
_entity.id
_entity.type
_entity.pdbx_description
1 polymer ?
#
loop_
_entity_poly.entity_id
_entity_poly.type
_entity_poly.pdbx_seq_one_letter_code
_entity_poly.pdbx_strand_id
1 'polypeptide(L)'
;NNSFPAEGKLDAFLGEPRLDIQTLFKDERFPNIVVARDGSVLATWGNQQVRARRSEDGGKSWGEVITVATPGFQGGGLTVDETTGDILAFVEAHHPPAPMTVYRSRDHGATWRADEGTVIHPDSHGNLPSMHMNEKGITLQHGKYKGRLIRPTRFYAGKNDRSKWPDHYTNAMFSDDGGKTWQTS
;
A
#
# COMPACT_ATOMS: atom_id res chain seq x y z
N ASN A 1 -20.18 -3.96 -15.96
CA ASN A 1 -19.35 -2.74 -15.84
C ASN A 1 -20.03 -1.74 -14.90
N ASN A 2 -19.81 -1.88 -13.60
CA ASN A 2 -20.18 -0.84 -12.63
C ASN A 2 -18.96 0.05 -12.43
N SER A 3 -18.80 1.08 -13.26
CA SER A 3 -17.75 2.07 -13.05
C SER A 3 -18.16 3.01 -11.92
N PHE A 4 -17.53 2.89 -10.75
CA PHE A 4 -17.65 3.91 -9.71
C PHE A 4 -17.05 5.23 -10.21
N PRO A 5 -17.71 6.38 -9.99
CA PRO A 5 -17.15 7.68 -10.35
C PRO A 5 -15.81 7.91 -9.62
N ALA A 6 -14.87 8.56 -10.30
CA ALA A 6 -13.54 8.84 -9.73
C ALA A 6 -13.57 9.98 -8.69
N GLU A 7 -14.55 10.88 -8.79
CA GLU A 7 -14.70 12.05 -7.93
C GLU A 7 -16.10 12.09 -7.30
N GLY A 8 -16.16 12.53 -6.04
CA GLY A 8 -17.40 12.77 -5.31
C GLY A 8 -18.02 14.13 -5.63
N LYS A 9 -19.28 14.32 -5.23
CA LYS A 9 -19.95 15.64 -5.34
C LYS A 9 -19.37 16.62 -4.32
N LEU A 10 -19.37 17.91 -4.67
CA LEU A 10 -18.92 18.99 -3.78
C LEU A 10 -19.64 19.00 -2.43
N ASP A 11 -20.94 18.70 -2.41
CA ASP A 11 -21.78 18.71 -1.20
C ASP A 11 -21.25 17.81 -0.08
N ALA A 12 -20.49 16.76 -0.39
CA ALA A 12 -19.87 15.90 0.62
C ALA A 12 -18.77 16.60 1.44
N PHE A 13 -18.24 17.71 0.93
CA PHE A 13 -17.21 18.53 1.56
C PHE A 13 -17.77 19.82 2.17
N LEU A 14 -19.08 20.06 2.04
CA LEU A 14 -19.76 21.22 2.59
C LEU A 14 -20.47 20.82 3.89
N GLY A 15 -20.18 21.51 4.99
CA GLY A 15 -20.81 21.24 6.28
C GLY A 15 -20.02 21.82 7.45
N GLU A 16 -20.53 21.61 8.67
CA GLU A 16 -19.83 22.01 9.88
C GLU A 16 -18.54 21.18 10.06
N PRO A 17 -17.43 21.80 10.51
CA PRO A 17 -16.21 21.08 10.83
C PRO A 17 -16.45 19.94 11.83
N ARG A 18 -15.89 18.77 11.55
CA ARG A 18 -16.05 17.57 12.39
C ARG A 18 -14.74 16.80 12.49
N LEU A 19 -14.46 16.26 13.67
CA LEU A 19 -13.34 15.35 13.94
C LEU A 19 -13.82 14.23 14.86
N ASP A 20 -13.72 12.98 14.39
CA ASP A 20 -13.91 11.79 15.21
C ASP A 20 -12.61 11.01 15.30
N ILE A 21 -12.28 10.51 16.49
CA ILE A 21 -11.06 9.74 16.74
C ILE A 21 -11.46 8.38 17.29
N GLN A 22 -10.93 7.32 16.68
CA GLN A 22 -11.17 5.93 17.08
C GLN A 22 -9.85 5.15 17.05
N THR A 23 -9.63 4.30 18.06
CA THR A 23 -8.49 3.39 18.09
C THR A 23 -8.83 2.07 17.41
N LEU A 24 -8.15 1.75 16.30
CA LEU A 24 -8.40 0.51 15.52
C LEU A 24 -7.53 -0.67 15.97
N PHE A 25 -6.30 -0.37 16.39
CA PHE A 25 -5.30 -1.32 16.89
C PHE A 25 -4.65 -0.71 18.14
N LYS A 26 -4.34 -1.54 19.15
CA LYS A 26 -3.80 -1.09 20.46
C LYS A 26 -2.32 -1.44 20.65
N ASP A 27 -1.77 -2.22 19.74
CA ASP A 27 -0.46 -2.85 19.75
C ASP A 27 0.32 -2.47 18.48
N GLU A 28 1.56 -2.94 18.34
CA GLU A 28 2.39 -2.79 17.13
C GLU A 28 2.52 -1.35 16.57
N ARG A 29 2.92 -1.20 15.31
CA ARG A 29 3.14 0.09 14.62
C ARG A 29 3.05 -0.08 13.10
N PHE A 30 3.29 1.04 12.40
CA PHE A 30 3.25 1.19 10.93
C PHE A 30 1.81 1.23 10.41
N PRO A 31 1.10 2.37 10.52
CA PRO A 31 -0.21 2.52 9.90
C PRO A 31 -0.11 2.70 8.39
N ASN A 32 -1.17 2.30 7.68
CA ASN A 32 -1.50 2.85 6.37
C ASN A 32 -3.03 2.85 6.18
N ILE A 33 -3.54 3.75 5.35
CA ILE A 33 -4.99 3.85 5.07
C ILE A 33 -5.26 4.19 3.58
N VAL A 34 -6.20 3.44 3.00
CA VAL A 34 -6.67 3.64 1.62
C VAL A 34 -8.18 3.59 1.54
N VAL A 35 -8.72 4.16 0.47
CA VAL A 35 -10.12 4.01 0.08
C VAL A 35 -10.14 3.12 -1.15
N ALA A 36 -10.87 2.01 -1.08
CA ALA A 36 -11.05 1.11 -2.21
C ALA A 36 -12.06 1.69 -3.21
N ARG A 37 -12.10 1.13 -4.43
CA ARG A 37 -12.96 1.65 -5.51
C ARG A 37 -14.46 1.53 -5.21
N ASP A 38 -14.86 0.63 -4.32
CA ASP A 38 -16.25 0.51 -3.84
C ASP A 38 -16.62 1.54 -2.75
N GLY A 39 -15.67 2.40 -2.35
CA GLY A 39 -15.84 3.41 -1.30
C GLY A 39 -15.54 2.90 0.11
N SER A 40 -15.21 1.63 0.28
CA SER A 40 -14.80 1.10 1.59
C SER A 40 -13.44 1.66 2.01
N VAL A 41 -13.27 1.91 3.30
CA VAL A 41 -12.02 2.39 3.90
C VAL A 41 -11.29 1.21 4.49
N LEU A 42 -10.00 1.08 4.18
CA LEU A 42 -9.15 0.00 4.66
C LEU A 42 -7.95 0.59 5.41
N ALA A 43 -7.83 0.24 6.68
CA ALA A 43 -6.69 0.58 7.52
C ALA A 43 -5.83 -0.67 7.74
N THR A 44 -4.52 -0.58 7.50
CA THR A 44 -3.56 -1.67 7.73
C THR A 44 -2.52 -1.32 8.78
N TRP A 45 -2.02 -2.35 9.44
CA TRP A 45 -1.18 -2.22 10.62
C TRP A 45 -0.32 -3.47 10.86
N GLY A 46 0.91 -3.27 11.34
CA GLY A 46 1.67 -4.31 12.05
C GLY A 46 3.11 -4.57 11.55
N ASN A 47 3.93 -5.11 12.45
CA ASN A 47 5.33 -5.45 12.28
C ASN A 47 5.70 -6.89 12.72
N GLN A 48 4.75 -7.64 13.28
CA GLN A 48 4.89 -9.10 13.50
C GLN A 48 3.97 -9.90 12.56
N GLN A 49 2.83 -9.30 12.24
CA GLN A 49 1.86 -9.75 11.25
C GLN A 49 1.27 -8.50 10.60
N VAL A 50 0.86 -8.59 9.33
CA VAL A 50 0.15 -7.49 8.68
C VAL A 50 -1.34 -7.76 8.75
N ARG A 51 -2.06 -6.84 9.37
CA ARG A 51 -3.50 -6.91 9.63
C ARG A 51 -4.19 -5.74 8.95
N ALA A 52 -5.49 -5.91 8.69
CA ALA A 52 -6.37 -4.87 8.21
C ALA A 52 -7.66 -4.81 9.04
N ARG A 53 -8.27 -3.63 9.10
CA ARG A 53 -9.70 -3.47 9.37
C ARG A 53 -10.33 -2.76 8.19
N ARG A 54 -11.56 -3.14 7.85
CA ARG A 54 -12.32 -2.56 6.74
C ARG A 54 -13.60 -1.91 7.28
N SER A 55 -13.93 -0.75 6.73
CA SER A 55 -15.14 0.01 7.01
C SER A 55 -15.93 0.20 5.72
N GLU A 56 -17.24 -0.07 5.78
CA GLU A 56 -18.16 0.08 4.64
C GLU A 56 -19.00 1.37 4.73
N ASP A 57 -18.83 2.15 5.80
CA ASP A 57 -19.65 3.31 6.13
C ASP A 57 -18.83 4.61 6.25
N GLY A 58 -17.67 4.66 5.60
CA GLY A 58 -16.79 5.83 5.56
C GLY A 58 -15.98 6.03 6.84
N GLY A 59 -15.70 4.96 7.59
CA GLY A 59 -14.89 4.97 8.80
C GLY A 59 -15.68 5.17 10.10
N LYS A 60 -17.02 5.14 10.06
CA LYS A 60 -17.87 5.29 11.26
C LYS A 60 -17.80 4.03 12.12
N SER A 61 -17.88 2.86 11.50
CA SER A 61 -17.69 1.56 12.13
C SER A 61 -16.68 0.71 11.34
N TRP A 62 -16.05 -0.24 12.02
CA TRP A 62 -14.99 -1.08 11.47
C TRP A 62 -15.28 -2.54 11.78
N GLY A 63 -15.15 -3.39 10.76
CA GLY A 63 -15.31 -4.83 10.90
C GLY A 63 -14.19 -5.49 11.71
N GLU A 64 -14.29 -6.81 11.82
CA GLU A 64 -13.28 -7.65 12.44
C GLU A 64 -11.90 -7.51 11.80
N VAL A 65 -10.86 -7.93 12.54
CA VAL A 65 -9.49 -7.94 12.03
C VAL A 65 -9.36 -8.97 10.89
N ILE A 66 -8.80 -8.53 9.77
CA ILE A 66 -8.48 -9.36 8.61
C ILE A 66 -6.96 -9.55 8.58
N THR A 67 -6.49 -10.80 8.51
CA THR A 67 -5.06 -11.09 8.35
C THR A 67 -4.66 -10.95 6.88
N VAL A 68 -3.69 -10.09 6.59
CA VAL A 68 -3.04 -9.96 5.27
C VAL A 68 -1.89 -10.95 5.18
N ALA A 69 -1.03 -11.00 6.21
CA ALA A 69 0.13 -11.88 6.26
C ALA A 69 0.52 -12.24 7.70
N THR A 70 0.91 -13.49 7.95
CA THR A 70 1.51 -13.96 9.20
C THR A 70 2.58 -15.02 8.88
N PRO A 71 3.84 -14.86 9.32
CA PRO A 71 4.42 -13.61 9.85
C PRO A 71 4.43 -12.50 8.78
N GLY A 72 4.68 -11.25 9.19
CA GLY A 72 4.82 -10.16 8.23
C GLY A 72 5.19 -8.82 8.87
N PHE A 73 5.96 -8.03 8.14
CA PHE A 73 6.39 -6.69 8.52
C PHE A 73 5.87 -5.68 7.48
N GLN A 74 5.08 -4.69 7.92
CA GLN A 74 4.49 -3.74 6.99
C GLN A 74 5.56 -2.90 6.29
N GLY A 75 5.71 -3.15 4.98
CA GLY A 75 6.65 -2.47 4.11
C GLY A 75 6.14 -1.11 3.65
N GLY A 76 5.49 -0.29 4.50
CA GLY A 76 5.17 1.09 4.11
C GLY A 76 3.88 1.31 3.31
N GLY A 77 2.95 0.36 3.31
CA GLY A 77 1.55 0.62 2.98
C GLY A 77 1.02 -0.09 1.74
N LEU A 78 -0.13 0.39 1.25
CA LEU A 78 -0.91 -0.24 0.20
C LEU A 78 -0.80 0.49 -1.14
N THR A 79 -1.31 -0.10 -2.20
CA THR A 79 -1.54 0.59 -3.48
C THR A 79 -2.83 0.08 -4.08
N VAL A 80 -3.77 1.00 -4.30
CA VAL A 80 -5.03 0.72 -4.99
C VAL A 80 -4.78 0.92 -6.47
N ASP A 81 -4.98 -0.13 -7.25
CA ASP A 81 -5.10 -0.04 -8.70
C ASP A 81 -6.51 0.46 -9.01
N GLU A 82 -6.64 1.75 -9.30
CA GLU A 82 -7.95 2.35 -9.55
C GLU A 82 -8.55 1.97 -10.90
N THR A 83 -7.78 1.30 -11.76
CA THR A 83 -8.26 0.80 -13.06
C THR A 83 -9.01 -0.52 -12.92
N THR A 84 -8.62 -1.36 -11.96
CA THR A 84 -9.20 -2.70 -11.73
C THR A 84 -9.98 -2.81 -10.43
N GLY A 85 -9.64 -2.01 -9.41
CA GLY A 85 -10.13 -2.14 -8.04
C GLY A 85 -9.27 -3.08 -7.17
N ASP A 86 -8.24 -3.72 -7.73
CA ASP A 86 -7.29 -4.52 -6.97
C ASP A 86 -6.53 -3.66 -5.94
N ILE A 87 -6.18 -4.25 -4.80
CA ILE A 87 -5.35 -3.60 -3.78
C ILE A 87 -4.12 -4.45 -3.51
N LEU A 88 -2.95 -3.82 -3.51
CA LEU A 88 -1.65 -4.45 -3.28
C LEU A 88 -1.10 -4.07 -1.91
N ALA A 89 -0.59 -5.05 -1.18
CA ALA A 89 0.15 -4.87 0.06
C ALA A 89 1.58 -5.42 -0.10
N PHE A 90 2.56 -4.65 0.34
CA PHE A 90 3.98 -5.00 0.26
C PHE A 90 4.46 -5.39 1.65
N VAL A 91 4.67 -6.68 1.87
CA VAL A 91 4.98 -7.24 3.18
C VAL A 91 6.41 -7.76 3.17
N GLU A 92 7.23 -7.23 4.07
CA GLU A 92 8.60 -7.69 4.27
C GLU A 92 8.65 -8.80 5.33
N ALA A 93 9.64 -9.69 5.25
CA ALA A 93 9.80 -10.77 6.21
C ALA A 93 10.21 -10.27 7.61
N HIS A 94 10.91 -9.13 7.68
CA HIS A 94 11.34 -8.44 8.89
C HIS A 94 11.72 -6.99 8.55
N HIS A 95 12.26 -6.23 9.51
CA HIS A 95 12.75 -4.87 9.25
C HIS A 95 13.74 -4.86 8.07
N PRO A 96 13.64 -3.91 7.12
CA PRO A 96 14.47 -3.88 5.92
C PRO A 96 15.97 -3.75 6.20
N PRO A 97 16.81 -4.20 5.25
CA PRO A 97 16.42 -4.90 4.02
C PRO A 97 16.02 -6.35 4.30
N ALA A 98 14.97 -6.84 3.63
CA ALA A 98 14.41 -8.17 3.84
C ALA A 98 13.75 -8.69 2.54
N PRO A 99 13.60 -10.01 2.38
CA PRO A 99 12.71 -10.57 1.36
C PRO A 99 11.30 -9.99 1.50
N MET A 100 10.63 -9.78 0.37
CA MET A 100 9.32 -9.16 0.30
C MET A 100 8.37 -10.02 -0.51
N THR A 101 7.13 -10.11 -0.04
CA THR A 101 6.01 -10.74 -0.74
C THR A 101 4.94 -9.69 -0.99
N VAL A 102 4.43 -9.64 -2.22
CA VAL A 102 3.26 -8.82 -2.55
C VAL A 102 2.00 -9.66 -2.29
N TYR A 103 1.05 -9.09 -1.55
CA TYR A 103 -0.27 -9.66 -1.36
C TYR A 103 -1.27 -8.83 -2.15
N ARG A 104 -2.27 -9.49 -2.72
CA ARG A 104 -3.32 -8.86 -3.52
C ARG A 104 -4.70 -9.20 -2.97
N SER A 105 -5.53 -8.17 -2.87
CA SER A 105 -6.98 -8.31 -2.75
C SER A 105 -7.63 -7.95 -4.08
N ARG A 106 -8.61 -8.75 -4.50
CA ARG A 106 -9.45 -8.54 -5.70
C ARG A 106 -10.90 -8.22 -5.34
N ASP A 107 -11.16 -8.03 -4.06
CA ASP A 107 -12.47 -7.87 -3.44
C ASP A 107 -12.44 -6.70 -2.43
N HIS A 108 -11.76 -5.62 -2.81
CA HIS A 108 -11.73 -4.35 -2.08
C HIS A 108 -11.26 -4.49 -0.61
N GLY A 109 -10.28 -5.37 -0.39
CA GLY A 109 -9.62 -5.57 0.91
C GLY A 109 -10.27 -6.61 1.81
N ALA A 110 -11.31 -7.31 1.35
CA ALA A 110 -12.00 -8.33 2.16
C ALA A 110 -11.18 -9.62 2.32
N THR A 111 -10.51 -10.08 1.26
CA THR A 111 -9.60 -11.24 1.30
C THR A 111 -8.26 -10.93 0.63
N TRP A 112 -7.20 -11.62 1.09
CA TRP A 112 -5.82 -11.41 0.65
C TRP A 112 -5.17 -12.72 0.29
N ARG A 113 -4.38 -12.72 -0.80
CA ARG A 113 -3.55 -13.85 -1.22
C ARG A 113 -2.18 -13.35 -1.64
N ALA A 114 -1.14 -14.15 -1.39
CA ALA A 114 0.18 -13.87 -1.95
C ALA A 114 0.08 -13.88 -3.49
N ASP A 115 0.66 -12.87 -4.12
CA ASP A 115 0.73 -12.72 -5.56
C ASP A 115 2.11 -13.17 -6.05
N GLU A 116 2.32 -14.49 -6.06
CA GLU A 116 3.60 -15.16 -6.32
C GLU A 116 4.20 -14.83 -7.70
N GLY A 117 3.38 -14.35 -8.64
CA GLY A 117 3.82 -13.94 -9.97
C GLY A 117 4.41 -12.53 -10.06
N THR A 118 4.46 -11.79 -8.94
CA THR A 118 4.94 -10.40 -8.95
C THR A 118 6.46 -10.33 -9.07
N VAL A 119 6.95 -9.54 -10.04
CA VAL A 119 8.38 -9.29 -10.26
C VAL A 119 8.71 -7.84 -9.99
N ILE A 120 9.72 -7.59 -9.15
CA ILE A 120 10.24 -6.26 -8.87
C ILE A 120 11.68 -6.20 -9.36
N HIS A 121 11.93 -5.39 -10.39
CA HIS A 121 13.26 -5.23 -10.96
C HIS A 121 14.10 -4.25 -10.14
N PRO A 122 15.42 -4.48 -10.04
CA PRO A 122 16.32 -3.51 -9.43
C PRO A 122 16.40 -2.23 -10.27
N ASP A 123 16.99 -1.18 -9.70
CA ASP A 123 17.38 0.01 -10.44
C ASP A 123 18.57 -0.26 -11.39
N SER A 124 19.02 0.79 -12.08
CA SER A 124 20.14 0.73 -13.03
C SER A 124 21.49 0.31 -12.41
N HIS A 125 21.62 0.34 -11.08
CA HIS A 125 22.79 -0.11 -10.34
C HIS A 125 22.65 -1.54 -9.79
N GLY A 126 21.52 -2.22 -10.05
CA GLY A 126 21.25 -3.56 -9.54
C GLY A 126 20.69 -3.57 -8.11
N ASN A 127 20.28 -2.41 -7.59
CA ASN A 127 19.77 -2.30 -6.22
C ASN A 127 18.26 -2.52 -6.17
N LEU A 128 17.81 -3.39 -5.26
CA LEU A 128 16.38 -3.64 -5.03
C LEU A 128 15.77 -2.58 -4.10
N PRO A 129 14.56 -2.08 -4.40
CA PRO A 129 13.86 -1.17 -3.51
C PRO A 129 13.27 -1.90 -2.29
N SER A 130 13.10 -1.16 -1.21
CA SER A 130 12.25 -1.48 -0.06
C SER A 130 11.18 -0.40 0.08
N MET A 131 10.01 -0.79 0.54
CA MET A 131 8.85 0.11 0.61
C MET A 131 8.70 0.65 2.04
N HIS A 132 9.40 0.06 3.01
CA HIS A 132 9.29 0.42 4.42
C HIS A 132 9.46 1.91 4.68
N MET A 133 8.46 2.50 5.34
CA MET A 133 8.34 3.94 5.66
C MET A 133 8.21 4.90 4.46
N ASN A 134 7.91 4.41 3.26
CA ASN A 134 7.74 5.28 2.09
C ASN A 134 6.28 5.69 1.81
N GLU A 135 5.29 5.18 2.55
CA GLU A 135 3.84 5.47 2.36
C GLU A 135 3.23 4.81 1.10
N LYS A 136 1.89 4.90 0.95
CA LYS A 136 1.15 4.28 -0.15
C LYS A 136 1.56 4.77 -1.54
N GLY A 137 1.36 3.89 -2.53
CA GLY A 137 1.38 4.26 -3.94
C GLY A 137 0.07 4.87 -4.43
N ILE A 138 0.08 5.36 -5.66
CA ILE A 138 -1.08 5.94 -6.37
C ILE A 138 -1.24 5.33 -7.76
N THR A 139 -2.44 5.49 -8.34
CA THR A 139 -2.71 5.25 -9.76
C THR A 139 -2.73 6.60 -10.50
N LEU A 140 -1.98 6.72 -11.60
CA LEU A 140 -2.02 7.92 -12.44
C LEU A 140 -3.35 8.00 -13.20
N GLN A 141 -4.09 9.10 -13.05
CA GLN A 141 -5.43 9.24 -13.63
C GLN A 141 -5.46 9.90 -15.03
N HIS A 142 -4.37 10.52 -15.44
CA HIS A 142 -4.31 11.36 -16.64
C HIS A 142 -3.01 11.19 -17.43
N GLY A 143 -3.02 11.69 -18.68
CA GLY A 143 -1.85 11.75 -19.55
C GLY A 143 -1.47 10.41 -20.20
N LYS A 144 -0.28 10.38 -20.81
CA LYS A 144 0.25 9.24 -21.58
C LYS A 144 0.33 7.93 -20.79
N TYR A 145 0.56 8.02 -19.48
CA TYR A 145 0.73 6.88 -18.57
C TYR A 145 -0.47 6.69 -17.63
N LYS A 146 -1.67 7.12 -18.04
CA LYS A 146 -2.90 6.85 -17.29
C LYS A 146 -3.02 5.35 -16.99
N GLY A 147 -3.31 5.01 -15.74
CA GLY A 147 -3.39 3.63 -15.23
C GLY A 147 -2.09 3.09 -14.64
N ARG A 148 -0.96 3.77 -14.85
CA ARG A 148 0.31 3.41 -14.20
C ARG A 148 0.17 3.49 -12.69
N LEU A 149 0.60 2.43 -12.01
CA LEU A 149 0.82 2.46 -10.58
C LEU A 149 2.21 3.03 -10.31
N ILE A 150 2.34 3.95 -9.36
CA ILE A 150 3.64 4.49 -8.93
C ILE A 150 3.69 4.53 -7.40
N ARG A 151 4.83 4.18 -6.82
CA ARG A 151 5.06 4.33 -5.39
C ARG A 151 6.46 4.82 -5.06
N PRO A 152 6.62 5.55 -3.95
CA PRO A 152 7.92 5.82 -3.36
C PRO A 152 8.53 4.56 -2.74
N THR A 153 9.85 4.49 -2.77
CA THR A 153 10.67 3.40 -2.25
C THR A 153 12.00 3.93 -1.72
N ARG A 154 12.76 3.07 -1.06
CA ARG A 154 14.08 3.38 -0.54
C ARG A 154 15.05 2.22 -0.77
N PHE A 155 16.29 2.54 -1.07
CA PHE A 155 17.40 1.60 -0.97
C PHE A 155 18.13 1.76 0.37
N TYR A 156 18.40 0.63 1.03
CA TYR A 156 19.04 0.57 2.36
C TYR A 156 20.52 0.18 2.31
N ALA A 157 21.18 0.15 1.14
CA ALA A 157 22.61 -0.16 1.02
C ALA A 157 23.06 -1.42 1.79
N GLY A 158 22.19 -2.43 1.83
CA GLY A 158 22.40 -3.71 2.52
C GLY A 158 22.12 -3.72 4.03
N LYS A 159 21.94 -2.57 4.71
CA LYS A 159 21.58 -2.54 6.14
C LYS A 159 21.03 -1.18 6.58
N ASN A 160 19.98 -1.17 7.42
CA ASN A 160 19.56 0.04 8.12
C ASN A 160 20.49 0.38 9.31
N ASP A 161 21.64 0.97 9.03
CA ASP A 161 22.70 1.27 10.01
C ASP A 161 23.38 2.61 9.70
N ARG A 162 23.85 3.33 10.73
CA ARG A 162 24.48 4.65 10.55
C ARG A 162 25.68 4.61 9.60
N SER A 163 26.41 3.51 9.56
CA SER A 163 27.51 3.30 8.62
C SER A 163 27.08 3.25 7.15
N LYS A 164 25.80 2.98 6.88
CA LYS A 164 25.22 2.85 5.54
C LYS A 164 24.33 4.02 5.13
N TRP A 165 23.93 4.89 6.07
CA TRP A 165 23.07 6.02 5.77
C TRP A 165 23.54 6.94 4.63
N PRO A 166 24.85 7.22 4.45
CA PRO A 166 25.33 8.00 3.30
C PRO A 166 25.03 7.34 1.95
N ASP A 167 24.87 6.03 1.91
CA ASP A 167 24.59 5.24 0.71
C ASP A 167 23.08 4.98 0.52
N HIS A 168 22.24 5.40 1.48
CA HIS A 168 20.79 5.29 1.34
C HIS A 168 20.27 6.37 0.41
N TYR A 169 19.27 6.03 -0.40
CA TYR A 169 18.51 6.99 -1.18
C TYR A 169 17.05 6.58 -1.28
N THR A 170 16.19 7.58 -1.43
CA THR A 170 14.79 7.39 -1.80
C THR A 170 14.69 7.41 -3.32
N ASN A 171 13.87 6.52 -3.84
CA ASN A 171 13.57 6.43 -5.26
C ASN A 171 12.07 6.14 -5.43
N ALA A 172 11.66 5.79 -6.65
CA ALA A 172 10.31 5.33 -6.91
C ALA A 172 10.33 4.08 -7.77
N MET A 173 9.22 3.38 -7.79
CA MET A 173 8.98 2.30 -8.73
C MET A 173 7.61 2.46 -9.37
N PHE A 174 7.45 1.94 -10.58
CA PHE A 174 6.19 1.98 -11.29
C PHE A 174 5.85 0.64 -11.95
N SER A 175 4.56 0.44 -12.23
CA SER A 175 4.02 -0.69 -12.97
C SER A 175 2.96 -0.21 -13.96
N ASP A 176 3.03 -0.73 -15.18
CA ASP A 176 2.06 -0.47 -16.25
C ASP A 176 1.14 -1.67 -16.52
N ASP A 177 1.21 -2.74 -15.72
CA ASP A 177 0.53 -4.02 -15.95
C ASP A 177 -0.32 -4.51 -14.77
N GLY A 178 -0.83 -3.56 -13.97
CA GLY A 178 -1.65 -3.85 -12.79
C GLY A 178 -0.85 -4.38 -11.60
N GLY A 179 0.45 -4.04 -11.55
CA GLY A 179 1.34 -4.40 -10.46
C GLY A 179 1.94 -5.80 -10.56
N LYS A 180 1.95 -6.42 -11.74
CA LYS A 180 2.59 -7.73 -11.96
C LYS A 180 4.09 -7.59 -12.13
N THR A 181 4.53 -6.58 -12.87
CA THR A 181 5.95 -6.23 -13.00
C THR A 181 6.17 -4.79 -12.57
N TRP A 182 7.29 -4.54 -11.88
CA TRP A 182 7.66 -3.22 -11.40
C TRP A 182 9.07 -2.83 -11.80
N GLN A 183 9.22 -1.61 -12.29
CA GLN A 183 10.49 -1.00 -12.67
C GLN A 183 10.90 0.02 -11.60
N THR A 184 12.12 -0.09 -11.10
CA THR A 184 12.68 0.84 -10.10
C THR A 184 13.48 1.93 -10.81
N SER A 185 13.31 3.19 -10.39
CA SER A 185 14.03 4.35 -10.94
C SER A 185 15.48 4.42 -10.47
#